data_AF-A0A1I7TRU8-F1
#
_entry.id   AF-A0A1I7TRU8-F1
#
_cell.length_a   1.000
_cell.length_b   1.000
_cell.length_c   1.000
_cell.angle_alpha   90.00
_cell.angle_beta   90.00
_cell.angle_gamma   90.00
#
_symmetry.space_group_name_H-M   'P 1'
#
loop_
_entity.id
_entity.type
_entity.pdbx_description
1 polymer ?
#
loop_
_entity_poly.entity_id
_entity_poly.type
_entity_poly.pdbx_seq_one_letter_code
_entity_poly.pdbx_strand_id
1 'polypeptide(L)'
;METCAQCQRINEKPCRPFCVNVLSGCTHQMLDSEGAWKVTTESMIKLANQLNHRQNLVSALQPIPVLISEAIMYFQEKRDYITNKMIGKCLLDISDFGLRRKRSPRLKHIPVITSKKSRDHLILNQMFQSFISKMEEWSVFFGNVPEKLCGEEEWASEDENKCWNGTEIGSYNLPVVNYTHPFKNPEYQGADFLTFRGNYIEERQTTKMRALETPPALVASHDENILHTSGKPTRKLKLLSNHTQ
;
A
#
# COMPACT_ATOMS: atom_id res chain seq x y z
N MET A 1 -25.35 -21.44 -16.08
CA MET A 1 -24.97 -20.71 -17.30
C MET A 1 -24.57 -21.69 -18.40
N GLU A 2 -23.44 -22.41 -18.28
CA GLU A 2 -22.87 -23.23 -19.36
C GLU A 2 -23.59 -24.57 -19.57
N THR A 3 -23.96 -25.26 -18.50
CA THR A 3 -24.50 -26.62 -18.59
C THR A 3 -25.91 -26.69 -19.19
N CYS A 4 -26.73 -25.64 -19.00
CA CYS A 4 -28.10 -25.60 -19.51
C CYS A 4 -28.16 -25.61 -21.05
N ALA A 5 -27.25 -24.90 -21.71
CA ALA A 5 -27.15 -24.90 -23.18
C ALA A 5 -26.86 -26.32 -23.69
N GLN A 6 -25.89 -27.00 -23.07
CA GLN A 6 -25.53 -28.37 -23.41
C GLN A 6 -26.70 -29.35 -23.24
N CYS A 7 -27.49 -29.20 -22.16
CA CYS A 7 -28.70 -30.00 -21.93
C CYS A 7 -29.75 -29.79 -23.03
N GLN A 8 -29.82 -28.60 -23.62
CA GLN A 8 -30.70 -28.27 -24.74
C GLN A 8 -30.08 -28.55 -26.12
N ARG A 9 -28.88 -29.15 -26.17
CA ARG A 9 -28.11 -29.41 -27.40
C ARG A 9 -27.73 -28.13 -28.17
N ILE A 10 -27.54 -27.04 -27.43
CA ILE A 10 -27.04 -25.76 -27.90
C ILE A 10 -25.55 -25.70 -27.57
N ASN A 11 -24.71 -25.39 -28.56
CA ASN A 11 -23.25 -25.33 -28.42
C ASN A 11 -22.73 -23.89 -28.40
N GLU A 12 -23.61 -22.91 -28.57
CA GLU A 12 -23.31 -21.50 -28.52
C GLU A 12 -22.92 -21.06 -27.10
N LYS A 13 -21.86 -20.27 -27.00
CA LYS A 13 -21.39 -19.67 -25.75
C LYS A 13 -22.42 -18.68 -25.19
N PRO A 14 -22.44 -18.43 -23.88
CA PRO A 14 -23.34 -17.46 -23.28
C PRO A 14 -23.05 -16.05 -23.80
N CYS A 15 -24.09 -15.23 -23.89
CA CYS A 15 -23.94 -13.82 -24.20
C CYS A 15 -23.11 -13.13 -23.12
N ARG A 16 -22.21 -12.20 -23.49
CA ARG A 16 -21.38 -11.48 -22.52
C ARG A 16 -22.21 -10.79 -21.41
N PRO A 17 -23.29 -10.04 -21.70
CA PRO A 17 -24.14 -9.45 -20.67
C PRO A 17 -24.76 -10.48 -19.71
N PHE A 18 -25.17 -11.64 -20.23
CA PHE A 18 -25.70 -12.74 -19.44
C PHE A 18 -24.63 -13.32 -18.51
N CYS A 19 -23.43 -13.56 -19.04
CA CYS A 19 -22.27 -14.01 -18.27
C CYS A 19 -21.93 -13.03 -17.13
N VAL A 20 -21.88 -11.73 -17.44
CA VAL A 20 -21.59 -10.69 -16.44
C VAL A 20 -22.64 -10.68 -15.34
N ASN A 21 -23.93 -10.78 -15.69
CA ASN A 21 -24.99 -10.82 -14.68
C ASN A 21 -24.91 -12.07 -13.80
N VAL A 22 -24.72 -13.26 -14.36
CA VAL A 22 -24.53 -14.48 -13.56
C VAL A 22 -23.30 -14.36 -12.67
N LEU A 23 -22.13 -14.03 -13.22
CA LEU A 23 -20.90 -13.94 -12.42
C LEU A 23 -20.97 -12.84 -11.35
N SER A 24 -21.65 -11.72 -11.61
CA SER A 24 -21.82 -10.65 -10.63
C SER A 24 -22.61 -11.09 -9.39
N GLY A 25 -23.54 -12.03 -9.52
CA GLY A 25 -24.20 -12.61 -8.34
C GLY A 25 -23.31 -13.66 -7.66
N CYS A 26 -22.58 -14.48 -8.42
CA CYS A 26 -21.63 -15.45 -7.87
C CYS A 26 -20.50 -14.78 -7.05
N THR A 27 -20.00 -13.62 -7.51
CA THR A 27 -18.91 -12.89 -6.85
C THR A 27 -19.39 -11.79 -5.91
N HIS A 28 -20.69 -11.76 -5.58
CA HIS A 28 -21.28 -10.69 -4.77
C HIS A 28 -20.56 -10.50 -3.42
N GLN A 29 -20.18 -11.58 -2.74
CA GLN A 29 -19.48 -11.50 -1.45
C GLN A 29 -18.11 -10.80 -1.54
N MET A 30 -17.44 -10.92 -2.68
CA MET A 30 -16.15 -10.25 -2.89
C MET A 30 -16.28 -8.73 -2.88
N LEU A 31 -17.48 -8.19 -3.17
CA LEU A 31 -17.74 -6.76 -3.17
C LEU A 31 -17.66 -6.15 -1.77
N ASP A 32 -17.85 -6.94 -0.71
CA ASP A 32 -17.62 -6.47 0.67
C ASP A 32 -16.16 -6.03 0.89
N SER A 33 -15.23 -6.63 0.13
CA SER A 33 -13.81 -6.31 0.15
C SER A 33 -13.44 -5.09 -0.71
N GLU A 34 -14.29 -4.72 -1.67
CA GLU A 34 -14.03 -3.66 -2.65
C GLU A 34 -13.75 -2.31 -1.99
N GLY A 35 -14.54 -1.96 -0.96
CA GLY A 35 -14.35 -0.70 -0.23
C GLY A 35 -12.99 -0.63 0.48
N ALA A 36 -12.60 -1.71 1.17
CA ALA A 36 -11.30 -1.76 1.86
C ALA A 36 -10.13 -1.83 0.88
N TRP A 37 -10.31 -2.51 -0.25
CA TRP A 37 -9.33 -2.56 -1.33
C TRP A 37 -9.09 -1.19 -1.95
N LYS A 38 -10.15 -0.46 -2.29
CA LYS A 38 -10.05 0.90 -2.83
C LYS A 38 -9.29 1.83 -1.90
N VAL A 39 -9.61 1.81 -0.60
CA VAL A 39 -8.88 2.60 0.41
C VAL A 39 -7.40 2.19 0.49
N THR A 40 -7.11 0.89 0.38
CA THR A 40 -5.74 0.37 0.40
C THR A 40 -4.95 0.84 -0.82
N THR A 41 -5.51 0.73 -2.02
CA THR A 41 -4.86 1.16 -3.26
C THR A 41 -4.61 2.67 -3.27
N GLU A 42 -5.59 3.48 -2.85
CA GLU A 42 -5.42 4.92 -2.68
C GLU A 42 -4.31 5.28 -1.68
N SER A 43 -4.20 4.53 -0.58
CA SER A 43 -3.13 4.74 0.42
C SER A 43 -1.75 4.38 -0.13
N MET A 44 -1.64 3.30 -0.90
CA MET A 44 -0.40 2.91 -1.58
C MET A 44 0.02 3.93 -2.64
N ILE A 45 -0.92 4.47 -3.43
CA ILE A 45 -0.67 5.52 -4.42
C ILE A 45 -0.18 6.80 -3.72
N LYS A 46 -0.81 7.20 -2.61
CA LYS A 46 -0.36 8.36 -1.81
C LYS A 46 1.08 8.17 -1.32
N LEU A 47 1.40 6.99 -0.77
CA LEU A 47 2.76 6.66 -0.32
C LEU A 47 3.78 6.70 -1.47
N ALA A 48 3.46 6.08 -2.61
CA ALA A 48 4.32 6.07 -3.79
C ALA A 48 4.62 7.48 -4.29
N ASN A 49 3.61 8.36 -4.31
CA ASN A 49 3.78 9.78 -4.67
C ASN A 49 4.68 10.53 -3.67
N GLN A 50 4.56 10.25 -2.37
CA GLN A 50 5.42 10.86 -1.34
C GLN A 50 6.88 10.41 -1.46
N LEU A 51 7.12 9.11 -1.68
CA LEU A 51 8.45 8.55 -1.89
C LEU A 51 9.10 9.06 -3.19
N ASN A 52 8.31 9.27 -4.24
CA ASN A 52 8.81 9.80 -5.52
C ASN A 52 9.26 11.27 -5.41
N HIS A 53 8.58 12.09 -4.58
CA HIS A 53 8.80 13.54 -4.54
C HIS A 53 9.53 14.07 -3.29
N ARG A 54 9.07 13.73 -2.07
CA ARG A 54 9.54 14.36 -0.82
C ARG A 54 10.57 13.51 -0.08
N GLN A 55 10.46 12.19 -0.18
CA GLN A 55 11.33 11.23 0.50
C GLN A 55 12.08 10.35 -0.51
N ASN A 56 12.56 10.94 -1.61
CA ASN A 56 13.29 10.16 -2.60
C ASN A 56 14.56 9.58 -1.94
N LEU A 57 14.56 8.26 -1.74
CA LEU A 57 15.64 7.53 -1.09
C LEU A 57 16.99 7.88 -1.71
N VAL A 58 17.02 8.05 -3.03
CA VAL A 58 18.24 8.43 -3.75
C VAL A 58 18.73 9.81 -3.29
N SER A 59 17.84 10.80 -3.17
CA SER A 59 18.19 12.13 -2.68
C SER A 59 18.62 12.15 -1.21
N ALA A 60 18.03 11.30 -0.36
CA ALA A 60 18.42 11.18 1.04
C ALA A 60 19.78 10.49 1.23
N LEU A 61 20.11 9.51 0.40
CA LEU A 61 21.37 8.77 0.46
C LEU A 61 22.52 9.48 -0.25
N GLN A 62 22.22 10.30 -1.27
CA GLN A 62 23.21 11.03 -2.07
C GLN A 62 24.21 11.88 -1.25
N PRO A 63 23.81 12.63 -0.20
CA PRO A 63 24.77 13.44 0.57
C PRO A 63 25.61 12.64 1.57
N ILE A 64 25.31 11.36 1.85
CA ILE A 64 25.97 10.59 2.92
C ILE A 64 27.50 10.55 2.77
N PRO A 65 28.09 10.25 1.60
CA PRO A 65 29.54 10.21 1.46
C PRO A 65 30.21 11.56 1.76
N VAL A 66 29.59 12.67 1.33
CA VAL A 66 30.08 14.03 1.58
C VAL A 66 30.02 14.36 3.07
N LEU A 67 28.90 14.03 3.73
CA LEU A 67 28.73 14.23 5.17
C LEU A 67 29.76 13.42 5.98
N ILE A 68 30.07 12.19 5.54
CA ILE A 68 31.14 11.38 6.16
C ILE A 68 32.50 12.06 5.98
N SER A 69 32.83 12.53 4.76
CA SER A 69 34.08 13.25 4.51
C SER A 69 34.19 14.54 5.33
N GLU A 70 33.11 15.31 5.46
CA GLU A 70 33.08 16.54 6.27
C GLU A 70 33.28 16.22 7.76
N ALA A 71 32.63 15.18 8.27
CA ALA A 71 32.82 14.72 9.65
C ALA A 71 34.27 14.28 9.92
N ILE A 72 34.88 13.55 8.98
CA ILE A 72 36.31 13.16 9.07
C ILE A 72 37.20 14.40 9.04
N MET A 73 36.98 15.33 8.11
CA MET A 73 37.74 16.56 7.99
C MET A 73 37.63 17.40 9.27
N TYR A 74 36.43 17.53 9.84
CA TYR A 74 36.20 18.23 11.09
C TYR A 74 36.93 17.58 12.26
N PHE A 75 36.92 16.24 12.33
CA PHE A 75 37.67 15.50 13.35
C PHE A 75 39.18 15.69 13.21
N GLN A 76 39.69 15.67 11.97
CA GLN A 76 41.11 15.91 11.68
C GLN A 76 41.54 17.34 12.05
N GLU A 77 40.74 18.36 11.72
CA GLU A 77 41.04 19.77 12.07
C GLU A 77 41.04 20.00 13.59
N LYS A 78 40.19 19.28 14.33
CA LYS A 78 40.08 19.39 15.80
C LYS A 78 40.91 18.35 16.56
N ARG A 79 41.76 17.57 15.88
CA ARG A 79 42.49 16.43 16.45
C ARG A 79 43.20 16.76 17.76
N ASP A 80 44.01 17.82 17.77
CA ASP A 80 44.83 18.16 18.95
C ASP A 80 43.97 18.65 20.11
N TYR A 81 42.93 19.44 19.83
CA TYR A 81 41.98 19.89 20.84
C TYR A 81 41.25 18.70 21.48
N ILE A 82 40.76 17.77 20.67
CA ILE A 82 40.05 16.58 21.15
C ILE A 82 40.99 15.69 21.97
N THR A 83 42.18 15.40 21.44
CA THR A 83 43.20 14.57 22.08
C THR A 83 43.63 15.17 23.42
N ASN A 84 43.99 16.46 23.46
CA ASN A 84 44.44 17.11 24.70
C ASN A 84 43.31 17.21 25.74
N LYS A 85 42.08 17.45 25.30
CA LYS A 85 40.91 17.44 26.19
C LYS A 85 40.63 16.06 26.76
N MET A 86 40.81 15.00 25.96
CA MET A 86 40.65 13.62 26.40
C MET A 86 41.75 13.22 27.39
N ILE A 87 43.02 13.55 27.10
CA ILE A 87 44.15 13.29 28.01
C ILE A 87 43.96 14.04 29.33
N GLY A 88 43.66 15.34 29.27
CA GLY A 88 43.49 16.17 30.46
C GLY A 88 42.35 15.73 31.37
N LYS A 89 41.21 15.28 30.79
CA LYS A 89 40.04 14.87 31.56
C LYS A 89 40.03 13.41 31.99
N CYS A 90 40.55 12.50 31.17
CA CYS A 90 40.44 11.07 31.43
C CYS A 90 41.73 10.44 31.96
N LEU A 91 42.91 10.99 31.61
CA LEU A 91 44.20 10.36 31.95
C LEU A 91 44.97 11.09 33.05
N LEU A 92 44.78 12.40 33.20
CA LEU A 92 45.59 13.22 34.12
C LEU A 92 44.79 13.92 35.24
N ASP A 93 43.46 13.85 35.22
CA ASP A 93 42.54 14.52 36.18
C ASP A 93 42.89 16.00 36.45
N ILE A 94 43.31 16.72 35.40
CA ILE A 94 43.67 18.14 35.48
C ILE A 94 42.42 18.95 35.13
N SER A 95 41.74 19.45 36.16
CA SER A 95 40.50 20.24 36.04
C SER A 95 40.66 21.61 35.35
N ASP A 96 41.89 22.08 35.12
CA ASP A 96 42.20 23.47 34.74
C ASP A 96 42.91 23.67 33.39
N PHE A 97 42.53 22.92 32.35
CA PHE A 97 42.81 23.35 30.97
C PHE A 97 41.82 24.43 30.50
N GLY A 98 42.04 25.65 30.97
CA GLY A 98 41.42 26.86 30.46
C GLY A 98 41.89 27.17 29.04
N LEU A 99 41.11 26.80 28.02
CA LEU A 99 41.30 27.29 26.65
C LEU A 99 40.01 27.93 26.12
N ARG A 100 40.17 29.23 25.86
CA ARG A 100 39.22 30.22 25.34
C ARG A 100 38.14 29.64 24.42
N ARG A 101 36.89 29.80 24.82
CA ARG A 101 35.67 29.43 24.06
C ARG A 101 35.59 30.27 22.78
N LYS A 102 36.22 29.84 21.68
CA LYS A 102 35.84 30.33 20.34
C LYS A 102 34.45 29.77 20.06
N ARG A 103 33.46 30.68 19.97
CA ARG A 103 32.08 30.36 19.56
C ARG A 103 32.12 29.48 18.31
N SER A 104 31.37 28.38 18.31
CA SER A 104 31.25 27.52 17.15
C SER A 104 30.80 28.38 15.95
N PRO A 105 31.34 28.16 14.74
CA PRO A 105 30.65 28.65 13.56
C PRO A 105 29.26 28.02 13.60
N ARG A 106 28.20 28.81 13.42
CA ARG A 106 26.88 28.24 13.10
C ARG A 106 27.09 27.28 11.93
N LEU A 107 26.58 26.05 12.03
CA LEU A 107 26.42 25.18 10.87
C LEU A 107 25.68 26.00 9.81
N LYS A 108 26.42 26.44 8.79
CA LYS A 108 25.80 27.07 7.64
C LYS A 108 24.98 25.97 6.98
N HIS A 109 23.73 26.29 6.67
CA HIS A 109 22.87 25.43 5.86
C HIS A 109 23.69 24.93 4.67
N ILE A 110 23.88 23.61 4.61
CA ILE A 110 24.60 22.97 3.50
C ILE A 110 23.78 23.28 2.25
N PRO A 111 24.33 23.97 1.24
CA PRO A 111 23.68 24.04 -0.04
C PRO A 111 23.61 22.60 -0.55
N VAL A 112 22.39 22.10 -0.78
CA VAL A 112 22.16 20.82 -1.42
C VAL A 112 23.00 20.81 -2.68
N ILE A 113 24.06 20.01 -2.71
CA ILE A 113 24.82 19.79 -3.93
C ILE A 113 23.85 19.05 -4.85
N THR A 114 23.21 19.78 -5.76
CA THR A 114 22.40 19.23 -6.81
C THR A 114 23.33 18.47 -7.75
N SER A 115 23.69 17.23 -7.42
CA SER A 115 24.24 16.36 -8.45
C SER A 115 23.16 16.23 -9.53
N LYS A 116 23.59 16.19 -10.78
CA LYS A 116 22.70 15.80 -11.89
C LYS A 116 21.92 14.57 -11.46
N LYS A 117 20.59 14.56 -11.68
CA LYS A 117 19.72 13.40 -11.41
C LYS A 117 20.45 12.15 -11.91
N SER A 118 20.86 11.27 -11.00
CA SER A 118 21.50 10.00 -11.38
C SER A 118 20.55 9.23 -12.32
N ARG A 119 21.11 8.40 -13.21
CA ARG A 119 20.29 7.45 -13.99
C ARG A 119 19.38 6.63 -13.07
N ASP A 120 19.84 6.33 -11.87
CA ASP A 120 19.09 5.58 -10.86
C ASP A 120 17.83 6.32 -10.39
N HIS A 121 17.88 7.65 -10.31
CA HIS A 121 16.70 8.47 -9.98
C HIS A 121 15.65 8.39 -11.09
N LEU A 122 16.08 8.34 -12.36
CA LEU A 122 15.14 8.22 -13.48
C LEU A 122 14.47 6.84 -13.49
N ILE A 123 15.24 5.77 -13.26
CA ILE A 123 14.73 4.39 -13.20
C ILE A 123 13.77 4.22 -12.03
N LEU A 124 14.12 4.71 -10.84
CA LEU A 124 13.24 4.65 -9.66
C LEU A 124 11.93 5.40 -9.89
N ASN A 125 12.00 6.59 -10.50
CA ASN A 125 10.80 7.35 -10.85
C ASN A 125 9.92 6.58 -11.85
N GLN A 126 10.51 5.95 -12.86
CA GLN A 126 9.76 5.14 -13.82
C GLN A 126 9.06 3.95 -13.15
N MET A 127 9.74 3.27 -12.21
CA MET A 127 9.13 2.19 -11.43
C MET A 127 7.98 2.68 -10.55
N PHE A 128 8.10 3.85 -9.92
CA PHE A 128 6.98 4.43 -9.16
C PHE A 128 5.81 4.79 -10.06
N GLN A 129 6.06 5.34 -11.25
CA GLN A 129 4.99 5.67 -12.20
C GLN A 129 4.28 4.42 -12.74
N SER A 130 5.02 3.36 -13.07
CA SER A 130 4.42 2.10 -13.50
C SER A 130 3.62 1.45 -12.37
N PHE A 131 4.12 1.50 -11.13
CA PHE A 131 3.40 1.03 -9.95
C PHE A 131 2.10 1.80 -9.74
N ILE A 132 2.14 3.13 -9.73
CA ILE A 132 0.94 3.99 -9.56
C ILE A 132 -0.09 3.68 -10.64
N SER A 133 0.32 3.66 -11.91
CA SER A 133 -0.59 3.36 -13.03
C SER A 133 -1.26 2.00 -12.87
N LYS A 134 -0.52 0.99 -12.41
CA LYS A 134 -1.08 -0.35 -12.21
C LYS A 134 -2.02 -0.42 -11.01
N MET A 135 -1.70 0.29 -9.93
CA MET A 135 -2.58 0.41 -8.76
C MET A 135 -3.87 1.16 -9.08
N GLU A 136 -3.82 2.18 -9.96
CA GLU A 136 -5.01 2.89 -10.44
C GLU A 136 -5.90 1.99 -11.29
N GLU A 137 -5.31 1.23 -12.24
CA GLU A 137 -6.04 0.24 -13.04
C GLU A 137 -6.72 -0.82 -12.16
N TRP A 138 -6.06 -1.23 -11.08
CA TRP A 138 -6.56 -2.27 -10.19
C TRP A 138 -7.40 -1.71 -9.04
N SER A 139 -7.65 -0.40 -8.97
CA SER A 139 -8.37 0.23 -7.86
C SER A 139 -9.80 -0.29 -7.67
N VAL A 140 -10.42 -0.78 -8.76
CA VAL A 140 -11.75 -1.40 -8.77
C VAL A 140 -11.63 -2.86 -9.21
N PHE A 141 -10.91 -3.67 -8.43
CA PHE A 141 -10.60 -5.05 -8.81
C PHE A 141 -11.81 -5.96 -8.68
N PHE A 142 -12.41 -6.06 -7.49
CA PHE A 142 -13.46 -7.05 -7.22
C PHE A 142 -14.76 -6.73 -7.97
N GLY A 143 -15.06 -5.43 -8.14
CA GLY A 143 -16.18 -4.99 -8.98
C GLY A 143 -16.05 -5.35 -10.46
N ASN A 144 -14.83 -5.45 -10.98
CA ASN A 144 -14.57 -5.71 -12.40
C ASN A 144 -14.27 -7.17 -12.73
N VAL A 145 -14.21 -8.08 -11.74
CA VAL A 145 -13.96 -9.52 -11.98
C VAL A 145 -14.94 -10.10 -13.01
N PRO A 146 -16.27 -9.89 -12.91
CA PRO A 146 -17.22 -10.43 -13.89
C PRO A 146 -16.96 -9.93 -15.31
N GLU A 147 -16.70 -8.63 -15.47
CA GLU A 147 -16.40 -8.02 -16.78
C GLU A 147 -15.09 -8.52 -17.38
N LYS A 148 -14.08 -8.77 -16.54
CA LYS A 148 -12.78 -9.29 -16.99
C LYS A 148 -12.87 -10.74 -17.44
N LEU A 149 -13.52 -11.62 -16.66
CA LEU A 149 -13.69 -13.02 -17.05
C LEU A 149 -14.56 -13.15 -18.29
N CYS A 150 -15.73 -12.51 -18.32
CA CYS A 150 -16.65 -12.58 -19.46
C CYS A 150 -16.16 -11.79 -20.69
N GLY A 151 -15.06 -11.05 -20.58
CA GLY A 151 -14.38 -10.44 -21.72
C GLY A 151 -13.44 -11.39 -22.45
N GLU A 152 -13.08 -12.51 -21.83
CA GLU A 152 -12.26 -13.55 -22.46
C GLU A 152 -13.16 -14.49 -23.30
N GLU A 153 -12.70 -14.86 -24.50
CA GLU A 153 -13.46 -15.73 -25.41
C GLU A 153 -13.83 -17.07 -24.75
N GLU A 154 -13.08 -17.54 -23.75
CA GLU A 154 -13.38 -18.79 -23.04
C GLU A 154 -14.75 -18.77 -22.34
N TRP A 155 -15.16 -17.62 -21.81
CA TRP A 155 -16.32 -17.50 -20.92
C TRP A 155 -17.59 -17.03 -21.63
N ALA A 156 -17.46 -16.22 -22.68
CA ALA A 156 -18.61 -15.65 -23.38
C ALA A 156 -18.38 -15.55 -24.89
N SER A 157 -19.48 -15.47 -25.64
CA SER A 157 -19.46 -15.18 -27.08
C SER A 157 -19.13 -13.70 -27.32
N GLU A 158 -18.33 -13.41 -28.34
CA GLU A 158 -18.17 -12.05 -28.87
C GLU A 158 -19.39 -11.62 -29.69
N ASP A 159 -20.12 -12.58 -30.28
CA ASP A 159 -21.33 -12.33 -31.08
C ASP A 159 -22.55 -12.10 -30.18
N GLU A 160 -22.97 -10.85 -30.02
CA GLU A 160 -24.13 -10.47 -29.19
C GLU A 160 -25.49 -10.97 -29.71
N ASN A 161 -25.58 -11.29 -31.00
CA ASN A 161 -26.84 -11.72 -31.63
C ASN A 161 -26.96 -13.25 -31.79
N LYS A 162 -25.84 -13.98 -31.65
CA LYS A 162 -25.79 -15.43 -31.79
C LYS A 162 -25.05 -16.02 -30.59
N CYS A 163 -25.70 -15.90 -29.43
CA CYS A 163 -25.19 -16.39 -28.17
C CYS A 163 -26.33 -16.97 -27.34
N TRP A 164 -25.99 -17.76 -26.33
CA TRP A 164 -26.95 -18.33 -25.40
C TRP A 164 -27.37 -17.28 -24.36
N ASN A 165 -28.65 -16.91 -24.35
CA ASN A 165 -29.18 -15.88 -23.45
C ASN A 165 -29.76 -16.43 -22.13
N GLY A 166 -29.62 -17.74 -21.89
CA GLY A 166 -30.21 -18.45 -20.74
C GLY A 166 -31.49 -19.23 -21.05
N THR A 167 -32.12 -18.97 -22.20
CA THR A 167 -33.34 -19.65 -22.65
C THR A 167 -33.28 -20.14 -24.09
N GLU A 168 -32.72 -19.34 -24.98
CA GLU A 168 -32.58 -19.64 -26.41
C GLU A 168 -31.29 -19.03 -26.98
N ILE A 169 -31.04 -19.28 -28.26
CA ILE A 169 -29.98 -18.60 -29.01
C ILE A 169 -30.52 -17.26 -29.50
N GLY A 170 -29.93 -16.17 -29.05
CA GLY A 170 -30.33 -14.82 -29.43
C GLY A 170 -29.75 -13.78 -28.50
N SER A 171 -30.12 -12.52 -28.73
CA SER A 171 -29.63 -11.41 -27.92
C SER A 171 -30.16 -11.48 -26.48
N TYR A 172 -29.31 -11.06 -25.53
CA TYR A 172 -29.70 -10.89 -24.14
C TYR A 172 -30.26 -9.49 -23.91
N ASN A 173 -31.54 -9.39 -23.56
CA ASN A 173 -32.28 -8.11 -23.54
C ASN A 173 -32.45 -7.49 -22.14
N LEU A 174 -31.88 -8.09 -21.11
CA LEU A 174 -31.99 -7.60 -19.74
C LEU A 174 -30.83 -6.63 -19.41
N PRO A 175 -31.05 -5.67 -18.51
CA PRO A 175 -30.00 -4.72 -18.15
C PRO A 175 -28.84 -5.40 -17.42
N VAL A 176 -27.62 -4.97 -17.72
CA VAL A 176 -26.42 -5.42 -17.00
C VAL A 176 -26.42 -4.81 -15.60
N VAL A 177 -26.21 -5.65 -14.58
CA VAL A 177 -26.18 -5.24 -13.19
C VAL A 177 -24.94 -4.40 -12.93
N ASN A 178 -25.12 -3.31 -12.17
CA ASN A 178 -23.99 -2.59 -11.63
C ASN A 178 -23.56 -3.24 -10.32
N TYR A 179 -22.27 -3.55 -10.16
CA TYR A 179 -21.72 -4.15 -8.93
C TYR A 179 -22.04 -3.33 -7.66
N THR A 180 -22.29 -2.02 -7.77
CA THR A 180 -22.72 -1.19 -6.64
C THR A 180 -24.15 -1.47 -6.16
N HIS A 181 -24.98 -2.10 -7.00
CA HIS A 181 -26.39 -2.41 -6.73
C HIS A 181 -26.72 -3.88 -7.07
N PRO A 182 -26.09 -4.84 -6.38
CA PRO A 182 -26.14 -6.26 -6.75
C PRO A 182 -27.55 -6.86 -6.60
N PHE A 183 -28.40 -6.32 -5.72
CA PHE A 183 -29.79 -6.76 -5.53
C PHE A 183 -30.73 -6.46 -6.71
N LYS A 184 -30.27 -5.70 -7.72
CA LYS A 184 -31.04 -5.42 -8.95
C LYS A 184 -30.73 -6.41 -10.08
N ASN A 185 -29.98 -7.48 -9.79
CA ASN A 185 -29.57 -8.45 -10.79
C ASN A 185 -30.76 -9.28 -11.30
N PRO A 186 -31.07 -9.26 -12.60
CA PRO A 186 -32.23 -9.98 -13.14
C PRO A 186 -32.06 -11.52 -13.11
N GLU A 187 -30.84 -12.03 -13.02
CA GLU A 187 -30.55 -13.47 -12.99
C GLU A 187 -30.72 -14.11 -11.61
N TYR A 188 -30.91 -13.29 -10.58
CA TYR A 188 -31.06 -13.75 -9.21
C TYR A 188 -32.36 -13.21 -8.62
N GLN A 189 -33.31 -14.11 -8.35
CA GLN A 189 -34.62 -13.77 -7.81
C GLN A 189 -34.66 -14.07 -6.31
N GLY A 190 -34.94 -13.04 -5.50
CA GLY A 190 -35.12 -13.14 -4.05
C GLY A 190 -33.97 -12.54 -3.24
N ALA A 191 -34.30 -11.99 -2.07
CA ALA A 191 -33.32 -11.41 -1.14
C ALA A 191 -32.37 -12.48 -0.58
N ASP A 192 -32.86 -13.72 -0.43
CA ASP A 192 -32.13 -14.77 0.26
C ASP A 192 -30.93 -15.30 -0.52
N PHE A 193 -30.96 -15.26 -1.85
CA PHE A 193 -29.91 -15.87 -2.69
C PHE A 193 -28.55 -15.18 -2.54
N LEU A 194 -28.54 -13.84 -2.46
CA LEU A 194 -27.32 -13.05 -2.30
C LEU A 194 -26.91 -12.91 -0.81
N THR A 195 -27.75 -13.34 0.13
CA THR A 195 -27.46 -13.22 1.58
C THR A 195 -26.62 -14.37 2.14
N PHE A 196 -25.96 -15.18 1.30
CA PHE A 196 -24.97 -16.13 1.82
C PHE A 196 -23.98 -15.32 2.66
N ARG A 197 -23.93 -15.64 3.96
CA ARG A 197 -23.26 -14.84 4.99
C ARG A 197 -21.75 -14.96 4.77
N GLY A 198 -21.07 -13.82 4.83
CA GLY A 198 -19.66 -13.64 4.45
C GLY A 198 -18.74 -14.81 4.79
N ASN A 199 -17.89 -15.17 3.83
CA ASN A 199 -16.91 -16.21 4.04
C ASN A 199 -15.83 -15.67 5.00
N TYR A 200 -15.48 -16.39 6.07
CA TYR A 200 -14.47 -15.94 7.07
C TYR A 200 -13.13 -15.47 6.44
N ILE A 201 -12.83 -15.98 5.24
CA ILE A 201 -11.68 -15.59 4.44
C ILE A 201 -11.76 -14.11 4.02
N GLU A 202 -12.91 -13.64 3.53
CA GLU A 202 -13.10 -12.26 3.04
C GLU A 202 -13.08 -11.24 4.18
N GLU A 203 -13.71 -11.57 5.32
CA GLU A 203 -13.63 -10.74 6.53
C GLU A 203 -12.18 -10.59 7.01
N ARG A 204 -11.40 -11.68 6.97
CA ARG A 204 -9.98 -11.66 7.33
C ARG A 204 -9.13 -10.84 6.34
N GLN A 205 -9.38 -10.97 5.04
CA GLN A 205 -8.70 -10.16 4.01
C GLN A 205 -9.02 -8.67 4.19
N THR A 206 -10.30 -8.34 4.39
CA THR A 206 -10.79 -6.99 4.66
C THR A 206 -10.15 -6.40 5.90
N THR A 207 -10.03 -7.18 6.98
CA THR A 207 -9.37 -6.75 8.21
C THR A 207 -7.88 -6.46 8.00
N LYS A 208 -7.17 -7.28 7.22
CA LYS A 208 -5.77 -7.03 6.87
C LYS A 208 -5.61 -5.76 6.03
N MET A 209 -6.49 -5.54 5.06
CA MET A 209 -6.51 -4.34 4.24
C MET A 209 -6.74 -3.08 5.09
N ARG A 210 -7.71 -3.12 6.00
CA ARG A 210 -7.94 -2.03 6.97
C ARG A 210 -6.76 -1.82 7.93
N ALA A 211 -6.02 -2.87 8.29
CA ALA A 211 -4.82 -2.72 9.12
C ALA A 211 -3.70 -1.94 8.39
N LEU A 212 -3.60 -2.07 7.05
CA LEU A 212 -2.66 -1.29 6.24
C LEU A 212 -3.00 0.22 6.19
N GLU A 213 -4.26 0.58 6.46
CA GLU A 213 -4.70 1.97 6.60
C GLU A 213 -4.22 2.60 7.92
N THR A 214 -3.93 1.79 8.95
CA THR A 214 -3.59 2.36 10.26
C THR A 214 -2.24 3.12 10.23
N PRO A 215 -2.21 4.38 10.72
CA PRO A 215 -1.04 5.25 10.63
C PRO A 215 0.27 4.77 11.28
N PRO A 216 0.35 3.80 12.24
CA PRO A 216 1.64 3.50 12.85
C PRO A 216 2.66 2.90 11.88
N ALA A 217 2.22 2.31 10.75
CA ALA A 217 3.12 1.65 9.80
C ALA A 217 3.63 2.58 8.69
N LEU A 218 2.86 3.59 8.27
CA LEU A 218 3.19 4.43 7.11
C LEU A 218 3.46 5.90 7.44
N VAL A 219 2.95 6.42 8.57
CA VAL A 219 3.10 7.83 8.97
C VAL A 219 4.15 8.03 10.08
N ALA A 220 4.56 6.97 10.79
CA ALA A 220 5.59 7.07 11.82
C ALA A 220 6.99 7.49 11.30
N SER A 221 7.19 7.57 9.98
CA SER A 221 8.39 8.18 9.37
C SER A 221 8.37 9.71 9.37
N HIS A 222 7.27 10.35 9.81
CA HIS A 222 7.07 11.79 9.70
C HIS A 222 7.40 12.60 10.96
N ASP A 223 7.73 11.96 12.09
CA ASP A 223 8.19 12.66 13.30
C ASP A 223 9.73 12.72 13.35
N GLU A 224 10.30 13.78 12.75
CA GLU A 224 11.68 14.26 13.00
C GLU A 224 11.87 14.82 14.42
N ASN A 225 11.18 14.27 15.43
CA ASN A 225 11.30 14.66 16.84
C ASN A 225 11.43 13.45 17.78
N ILE A 226 12.12 12.40 17.35
CA ILE A 226 12.62 11.37 18.27
C ILE A 226 14.00 11.79 18.78
N LEU A 227 14.06 12.87 19.56
CA LEU A 227 15.18 13.07 20.47
C LEU A 227 14.67 13.59 21.83
N HIS A 228 15.07 12.86 22.87
CA HIS A 228 14.90 13.13 24.30
C HIS A 228 13.56 12.76 24.96
N THR A 229 13.39 11.47 25.23
CA THR A 229 13.07 11.03 26.61
C THR A 229 13.81 9.73 26.94
N SER A 230 15.06 9.85 27.39
CA SER A 230 15.66 8.83 28.26
C SER A 230 14.97 8.90 29.62
N GLY A 231 13.75 8.38 29.69
CA GLY A 231 12.99 8.16 30.91
C GLY A 231 12.67 6.69 31.00
N LYS A 232 13.44 5.95 31.81
CA LYS A 232 13.18 4.54 32.13
C LYS A 232 11.70 4.35 32.51
N PRO A 233 10.92 3.50 31.82
CA PRO A 233 9.66 3.04 32.36
C PRO A 233 9.96 1.84 33.27
N THR A 234 9.99 2.07 34.58
CA THR A 234 9.89 1.00 35.57
C THR A 234 8.55 0.30 35.42
N ARG A 235 8.51 -0.84 34.72
CA ARG A 235 7.38 -1.77 34.77
C ARG A 235 7.37 -2.46 36.14
N LYS A 236 6.59 -1.93 37.08
CA LYS A 236 6.10 -2.74 38.21
C LYS A 236 5.11 -3.76 37.62
N LEU A 237 5.53 -5.02 37.53
CA LEU A 237 4.62 -6.16 37.35
C LEU A 237 3.67 -6.21 38.54
N LYS A 238 2.39 -5.93 38.32
CA LYS A 238 1.31 -6.29 39.24
C LYS A 238 0.89 -7.72 38.87
N LEU A 239 1.41 -8.70 39.60
CA LEU A 239 0.87 -10.06 39.61
C LEU A 239 -0.49 -9.99 40.30
N LEU A 240 -1.57 -10.12 39.53
CA LEU A 240 -2.88 -10.46 40.07
C LEU A 240 -2.93 -11.98 40.18
N SER A 241 -2.75 -12.51 41.39
CA SER A 241 -3.18 -13.87 41.71
C SER A 241 -4.66 -13.82 42.10
N ASN A 242 -5.53 -14.33 41.23
CA ASN A 242 -6.87 -14.76 41.62
C ASN A 242 -6.96 -16.26 41.35
N HIS A 243 -6.90 -17.06 42.41
CA HIS A 243 -7.51 -18.38 42.43
C HIS A 243 -8.14 -18.62 43.82
N THR A 244 -9.46 -18.53 43.81
CA THR A 244 -10.43 -19.37 44.52
C THR A 244 -9.88 -20.55 45.33
N GLN A 245 -10.09 -20.53 46.64
CA GLN A 245 -10.99 -21.43 47.36
C GLN A 245 -11.35 -20.83 48.72
#